data_AF-A0A938VP97-F1
#
_entry.id   AF-A0A938VP97-F1
#
_cell.length_a   1.000
_cell.length_b   1.000
_cell.length_c   1.000
_cell.angle_alpha   90.00
_cell.angle_beta   90.00
_cell.angle_gamma   90.00
#
_symmetry.space_group_name_H-M   'P 1'
#
loop_
_entity.id
_entity.type
_entity.pdbx_description
1 polymer ?
#
loop_
_entity_poly.entity_id
_entity_poly.type
_entity_poly.pdbx_seq_one_letter_code
_entity_poly.pdbx_strand_id
1 'polypeptide(L)'
;MGWRPNSATVLPGMVLALGLTHVAVPTWRIGLQRALRQIYVHVITWSALVTAYTAIIVSIGRRVEGPAASPQGPWMVVALLVGVGVSVPFARAALLRRLETVIYRDAYDVPRTLRTVSVALASSTSTEDLRPHVIEPLRAAVGMEWLALTRGAAPYEVVAMATEPRAIVPASRQVQSAVAAVLGVGRSEVSAAVLPCELGDRAVAYVVASLHEETLGLGRADRTLFAGLASQLASFMLRVDLWAQLRSRLVELDDTARRLSDSQHLLRDLYQQVNAMLEDERRRISRDLHDEPLQKLVLLRRALGSSASGPCRSQDALL
;
A
#
# COMPACT_ATOMS: atom_id res chain seq x y z
N MET A 1 -7.99 -73.28 20.57
CA MET A 1 -7.69 -71.98 21.21
C MET A 1 -7.96 -70.88 20.20
N GLY A 2 -9.14 -70.27 20.26
CA GLY A 2 -9.54 -69.20 19.34
C GLY A 2 -9.07 -67.85 19.88
N TRP A 3 -8.13 -67.21 19.18
CA TRP A 3 -7.73 -65.83 19.42
C TRP A 3 -8.92 -64.93 19.10
N ARG A 4 -9.69 -64.53 20.13
CA ARG A 4 -10.65 -63.44 20.00
C ARG A 4 -9.85 -62.13 20.08
N PRO A 5 -9.74 -61.35 18.99
CA PRO A 5 -9.10 -60.05 19.08
C PRO A 5 -9.90 -59.18 20.06
N ASN A 6 -9.22 -58.69 21.11
CA ASN A 6 -9.80 -57.75 22.05
C ASN A 6 -10.23 -56.49 21.28
N SER A 7 -11.54 -56.31 21.11
CA SER A 7 -12.16 -55.14 20.46
C SER A 7 -11.76 -53.81 21.10
N ALA A 8 -11.18 -53.83 22.30
CA ALA A 8 -10.66 -52.68 23.01
C ALA A 8 -9.43 -52.01 22.36
N THR A 9 -8.66 -52.69 21.50
CA THR A 9 -7.44 -52.11 20.90
C THR A 9 -7.62 -51.56 19.48
N VAL A 10 -8.72 -51.89 18.80
CA VAL A 10 -8.93 -51.52 17.38
C VAL A 10 -9.52 -50.11 17.23
N LEU A 11 -10.39 -49.70 18.16
CA LEU A 11 -11.04 -48.39 18.16
C LEU A 11 -10.08 -47.18 18.26
N PRO A 12 -9.04 -47.18 19.13
CA PRO A 12 -8.09 -46.07 19.21
C PRO A 12 -7.31 -45.84 17.90
N GLY A 13 -6.98 -46.91 17.18
CA GLY A 13 -6.21 -46.84 15.94
C GLY A 13 -6.97 -46.16 14.79
N MET A 14 -8.28 -46.43 14.64
CA MET A 14 -9.09 -45.80 13.60
C MET A 14 -9.36 -44.32 13.86
N VAL A 15 -9.54 -43.92 15.13
CA VAL A 15 -9.74 -42.50 15.49
C VAL A 15 -8.45 -41.69 15.23
N LEU A 16 -7.28 -42.27 15.50
CA LEU A 16 -5.99 -41.66 15.16
C LEU A 16 -5.79 -41.50 13.64
N ALA A 17 -6.17 -42.51 12.85
CA ALA A 17 -6.05 -42.47 11.40
C ALA A 17 -6.96 -41.41 10.76
N LEU A 18 -8.21 -41.29 11.22
CA LEU A 18 -9.15 -40.25 10.76
C LEU A 18 -8.74 -38.83 11.18
N GLY A 19 -8.13 -38.69 12.37
CA GLY A 19 -7.58 -37.41 12.81
C GLY A 19 -6.37 -36.95 11.99
N LEU A 20 -5.51 -37.90 11.58
CA LEU A 20 -4.32 -37.61 10.78
C LEU A 20 -4.65 -37.24 9.32
N THR A 21 -5.62 -37.91 8.70
CA THR A 21 -6.02 -37.60 7.32
C THR A 21 -6.72 -36.25 7.19
N HIS A 22 -7.50 -35.83 8.19
CA HIS A 22 -8.19 -34.54 8.16
C HIS A 22 -7.24 -33.33 8.30
N VAL A 23 -6.04 -33.54 8.86
CA VAL A 23 -5.01 -32.50 9.09
C VAL A 23 -4.03 -32.38 7.91
N ALA A 24 -3.82 -33.45 7.14
CA ALA A 24 -2.79 -33.48 6.10
C ALA A 24 -3.18 -32.78 4.78
N VAL A 25 -4.47 -32.57 4.52
CA VAL A 25 -4.97 -32.13 3.20
C VAL A 25 -4.81 -30.62 2.94
N PRO A 26 -4.95 -29.68 3.90
CA PRO A 26 -4.87 -28.24 3.59
C PRO A 26 -3.47 -27.61 3.73
N THR A 27 -2.48 -28.27 4.35
CA THR A 27 -1.26 -27.59 4.85
C THR A 27 -0.09 -27.47 3.87
N TRP A 28 -0.18 -27.99 2.65
CA TRP A 28 0.99 -28.15 1.76
C TRP A 28 1.56 -26.85 1.15
N ARG A 29 0.94 -25.69 1.36
CA ARG A 29 1.35 -24.40 0.77
C ARG A 29 1.98 -23.40 1.73
N ILE A 30 2.04 -23.71 3.03
CA ILE A 30 2.58 -22.79 4.04
C ILE A 30 4.02 -23.21 4.35
N GLY A 31 4.92 -22.24 4.52
CA GLY A 31 6.34 -22.49 4.83
C GLY A 31 6.52 -23.61 5.85
N LEU A 32 7.39 -24.57 5.52
CA LEU A 32 7.54 -25.88 6.18
C LEU A 32 7.50 -25.81 7.71
N GLN A 33 8.10 -24.77 8.29
CA GLN A 33 8.16 -24.55 9.74
C GLN A 33 6.79 -24.27 10.39
N ARG A 34 5.92 -23.50 9.75
CA ARG A 34 4.56 -23.23 10.26
C ARG A 34 3.67 -24.46 10.13
N ALA A 35 3.74 -25.16 9.00
CA ALA A 35 3.00 -26.40 8.79
C ALA A 35 3.40 -27.46 9.84
N LEU A 36 4.70 -27.66 10.06
CA LEU A 36 5.21 -28.56 11.10
C LEU A 36 4.74 -28.16 12.49
N ARG A 37 4.75 -26.86 12.81
CA ARG A 37 4.28 -26.35 14.11
C ARG A 37 2.78 -26.58 14.31
N GLN A 38 1.97 -26.36 13.27
CA GLN A 38 0.51 -26.55 13.34
C GLN A 38 0.14 -28.04 13.46
N ILE A 39 0.85 -28.91 12.73
CA ILE A 39 0.75 -30.37 12.86
C ILE A 39 1.15 -30.78 14.28
N TYR A 40 2.27 -30.27 14.79
CA TYR A 40 2.75 -30.58 16.14
C TYR A 40 1.76 -30.15 17.23
N VAL A 41 1.19 -28.94 17.13
CA VAL A 41 0.14 -28.45 18.03
C VAL A 41 -1.11 -29.33 17.97
N HIS A 42 -1.52 -29.76 16.77
CA HIS A 42 -2.66 -30.66 16.60
C HIS A 42 -2.39 -32.03 17.22
N VAL A 43 -1.22 -32.61 16.97
CA VAL A 43 -0.81 -33.90 17.53
C VAL A 43 -0.76 -33.84 19.06
N ILE A 44 -0.19 -32.78 19.65
CA ILE A 44 -0.17 -32.58 21.10
C ILE A 44 -1.58 -32.39 21.67
N THR A 45 -2.41 -31.60 20.99
CA THR A 45 -3.78 -31.34 21.45
C THR A 45 -4.59 -32.63 21.46
N TRP A 46 -4.52 -33.40 20.37
CA TRP A 46 -5.20 -34.69 20.27
C TRP A 46 -4.63 -35.72 21.23
N SER A 47 -3.31 -35.81 21.40
CA SER A 47 -2.70 -36.75 22.35
C SER A 47 -3.12 -36.42 23.78
N ALA A 48 -3.04 -35.15 24.19
CA ALA A 48 -3.48 -34.71 25.52
C ALA A 48 -4.97 -35.00 25.76
N LEU A 49 -5.81 -34.76 24.75
CA LEU A 49 -7.24 -34.99 24.84
C LEU A 49 -7.58 -36.49 24.92
N VAL A 50 -6.95 -37.31 24.09
CA VAL A 50 -7.08 -38.79 24.16
C VAL A 50 -6.59 -39.30 25.51
N THR A 51 -5.43 -38.86 26.00
CA THR A 51 -4.92 -39.27 27.32
C THR A 51 -5.86 -38.87 28.46
N ALA A 52 -6.38 -37.65 28.45
CA ALA A 52 -7.32 -37.17 29.45
C ALA A 52 -8.62 -37.98 29.46
N TYR A 53 -9.22 -38.23 28.29
CA TYR A 53 -10.44 -39.03 28.20
C TYR A 53 -10.22 -40.49 28.57
N THR A 54 -9.10 -41.07 28.17
CA THR A 54 -8.77 -42.46 28.54
C THR A 54 -8.62 -42.58 30.07
N ALA A 55 -7.97 -41.62 30.72
CA ALA A 55 -7.85 -41.58 32.17
C ALA A 55 -9.21 -41.45 32.87
N ILE A 56 -10.12 -40.60 32.35
CA ILE A 56 -11.49 -40.46 32.87
C ILE A 56 -12.25 -41.78 32.73
N ILE A 57 -12.24 -42.40 31.54
CA ILE A 57 -12.91 -43.69 31.27
C ILE A 57 -12.40 -44.78 32.23
N VAL A 58 -11.08 -44.92 32.37
CA VAL A 58 -10.47 -45.92 33.27
C VAL A 58 -10.83 -45.65 34.73
N SER A 59 -10.84 -44.38 35.16
CA SER A 59 -11.19 -44.01 36.53
C SER A 59 -12.64 -44.35 36.89
N ILE A 60 -13.56 -44.18 35.93
CA ILE A 60 -14.98 -44.50 36.08
C ILE A 60 -15.17 -46.01 36.02
N GLY A 61 -14.53 -46.72 35.09
CA GLY A 61 -14.60 -48.17 34.97
C GLY A 61 -14.19 -48.89 36.27
N ARG A 62 -13.08 -48.46 36.89
CA ARG A 62 -12.62 -49.01 38.18
C ARG A 62 -13.61 -48.81 39.33
N ARG A 63 -14.45 -47.78 39.29
CA ARG A 63 -15.49 -47.54 40.31
C ARG A 63 -16.75 -48.39 40.09
N VAL A 64 -16.94 -48.89 38.87
CA VAL A 64 -18.16 -49.59 38.45
C VAL A 64 -18.02 -51.10 38.57
N GLU A 65 -16.79 -51.63 38.56
CA GLU A 65 -16.47 -53.05 38.82
C GLU A 65 -16.73 -53.51 40.28
N GLY A 66 -17.51 -52.75 41.06
CA GLY A 66 -18.05 -53.24 42.33
C GLY A 66 -18.99 -54.45 42.12
N PRO A 67 -19.15 -55.36 43.11
CA PRO A 67 -19.67 -56.73 42.90
C PRO A 67 -21.15 -56.87 42.50
N ALA A 68 -21.86 -55.79 42.20
CA ALA A 68 -23.26 -55.82 41.82
C ALA A 68 -23.41 -55.40 40.35
N ALA A 69 -23.51 -56.40 39.47
CA ALA A 69 -23.82 -56.24 38.06
C ALA A 69 -25.22 -55.61 37.89
N SER A 70 -25.30 -54.28 37.99
CA SER A 70 -26.54 -53.56 37.72
C SER A 70 -26.78 -53.51 36.20
N PRO A 71 -28.03 -53.73 35.73
CA PRO A 71 -28.39 -53.66 34.31
C PRO A 71 -28.23 -52.26 33.68
N GLN A 72 -27.78 -51.26 34.45
CA GLN A 72 -27.57 -49.88 33.99
C GLN A 72 -26.19 -49.64 33.35
N GLY A 73 -25.27 -50.60 33.44
CA GLY A 73 -23.92 -50.53 32.88
C GLY A 73 -23.82 -50.02 31.42
N PRO A 74 -24.62 -50.52 30.45
CA PRO A 74 -24.49 -50.10 29.06
C PRO A 74 -24.94 -48.65 28.82
N TRP A 75 -25.98 -48.17 29.51
CA TRP A 75 -26.46 -46.79 29.37
C TRP A 75 -25.46 -45.77 29.91
N MET A 76 -24.73 -46.12 30.96
CA MET A 76 -23.70 -45.26 31.53
C MET A 76 -22.51 -45.09 30.56
N VAL A 77 -22.16 -46.14 29.80
CA VAL A 77 -21.13 -46.06 28.74
C VAL A 77 -21.59 -45.17 27.58
N VAL A 78 -22.85 -45.25 27.17
CA VAL A 78 -23.42 -44.38 26.13
C VAL A 78 -23.48 -42.93 26.59
N ALA A 79 -23.94 -42.66 27.81
CA ALA A 79 -23.98 -41.31 28.39
C ALA A 79 -22.57 -40.71 28.50
N LEU A 80 -21.56 -41.53 28.84
CA LEU A 80 -20.17 -41.12 28.85
C LEU A 80 -19.69 -40.75 27.44
N LEU A 81 -19.91 -41.61 26.44
CA LEU A 81 -19.51 -41.35 25.05
C LEU A 81 -20.16 -40.08 24.48
N VAL A 82 -21.44 -39.84 24.79
CA VAL A 82 -22.14 -38.61 24.40
C VAL A 82 -21.56 -37.40 25.12
N GLY A 83 -21.31 -37.50 26.43
CA GLY A 83 -20.68 -36.44 27.22
C GLY A 83 -19.29 -36.07 26.70
N VAL A 84 -18.48 -37.07 26.35
CA VAL A 84 -17.18 -36.89 25.70
C VAL A 84 -17.34 -36.19 24.35
N GLY A 85 -18.23 -36.68 23.48
CA GLY A 85 -18.45 -36.09 22.16
C GLY A 85 -18.84 -34.62 22.19
N VAL A 86 -19.67 -34.21 23.15
CA VAL A 86 -20.11 -32.82 23.32
C VAL A 86 -19.02 -31.93 23.94
N SER A 87 -18.19 -32.48 24.83
CA SER A 87 -17.15 -31.70 25.52
C SER A 87 -15.84 -31.57 24.74
N VAL A 88 -15.54 -32.47 23.81
CA VAL A 88 -14.38 -32.40 22.90
C VAL A 88 -14.22 -31.06 22.17
N PRO A 89 -15.24 -30.49 21.47
CA PRO A 89 -15.07 -29.22 20.77
C PRO A 89 -14.77 -28.06 21.73
N PHE A 90 -15.37 -28.07 22.92
CA PHE A 90 -15.15 -27.05 23.93
C PHE A 90 -13.75 -27.14 24.56
N ALA A 91 -13.33 -28.36 24.91
CA ALA A 91 -11.99 -28.63 25.41
C ALA A 91 -10.92 -28.32 24.37
N ARG A 92 -11.14 -28.67 23.10
CA ARG A 92 -10.26 -28.31 21.98
C ARG A 92 -10.14 -26.78 21.86
N ALA A 93 -11.25 -26.05 21.87
CA ALA A 93 -11.22 -24.59 21.78
C ALA A 93 -10.47 -23.95 22.97
N ALA A 94 -10.67 -24.46 24.18
CA ALA A 94 -9.97 -23.98 25.37
C ALA A 94 -8.47 -24.29 25.35
N LEU A 95 -8.09 -25.50 24.93
CA LEU A 95 -6.70 -25.92 24.83
C LEU A 95 -5.97 -25.18 23.71
N LEU A 96 -6.61 -25.00 22.56
CA LEU A 96 -6.08 -24.20 21.46
C LEU A 96 -5.84 -22.75 21.90
N ARG A 97 -6.79 -22.11 22.60
CA ARG A 97 -6.56 -20.75 23.14
C ARG A 97 -5.36 -20.68 24.07
N ARG A 98 -5.18 -21.68 24.95
CA ARG A 98 -4.03 -21.73 25.87
C ARG A 98 -2.72 -21.99 25.14
N LEU A 99 -2.71 -22.96 24.22
CA LEU A 99 -1.55 -23.26 23.39
C LEU A 99 -1.20 -22.09 22.48
N GLU A 100 -2.18 -21.36 21.96
CA GLU A 100 -1.97 -20.14 21.20
C GLU A 100 -1.27 -19.09 22.06
N THR A 101 -1.71 -18.85 23.30
CA THR A 101 -0.99 -17.93 24.21
C THR A 101 0.42 -18.37 24.61
N VAL A 102 0.73 -19.66 24.59
CA VAL A 102 2.05 -20.17 25.03
C VAL A 102 3.00 -20.35 23.85
N ILE A 103 2.49 -20.87 22.74
CA ILE A 103 3.25 -21.23 21.55
C ILE A 103 3.30 -20.05 20.58
N TYR A 104 2.18 -19.37 20.30
CA TYR A 104 2.22 -18.23 19.38
C TYR A 104 2.87 -16.97 19.97
N ARG A 105 3.12 -16.91 21.29
CA ARG A 105 3.93 -15.85 21.91
C ARG A 105 5.37 -15.78 21.34
N ASP A 106 5.86 -16.88 20.78
CA ASP A 106 7.21 -17.01 20.20
C ASP A 106 7.22 -17.25 18.67
N ALA A 107 6.10 -17.06 17.96
CA ALA A 107 6.09 -17.31 16.51
C ALA A 107 7.01 -16.35 15.74
N TYR A 108 7.16 -15.12 16.24
CA TYR A 108 8.12 -14.15 15.74
C TYR A 108 8.42 -13.11 16.83
N ASP A 109 9.66 -12.63 16.85
CA ASP A 109 10.11 -11.58 17.76
C ASP A 109 9.56 -10.23 17.26
N VAL A 110 8.41 -9.82 17.81
CA VAL A 110 7.72 -8.56 17.46
C VAL A 110 8.69 -7.36 17.47
N PRO A 111 9.49 -7.12 18.54
CA PRO A 111 10.51 -6.08 18.54
C PRO A 111 11.49 -6.16 17.37
N ARG A 112 11.97 -7.36 17.02
CA ARG A 112 12.95 -7.54 15.93
C ARG A 112 12.33 -7.29 14.57
N THR A 113 11.12 -7.81 14.32
CA THR A 113 10.39 -7.57 13.07
C THR A 113 10.07 -6.10 12.91
N LEU A 114 9.56 -5.46 13.97
CA LEU A 114 9.27 -4.03 13.98
C LEU A 114 10.54 -3.24 13.70
N ARG A 115 11.66 -3.52 14.37
CA ARG A 115 12.94 -2.84 14.11
C ARG A 115 13.42 -3.00 12.66
N THR A 116 13.30 -4.21 12.11
CA THR A 116 13.72 -4.50 10.72
C THR A 116 12.88 -3.70 9.74
N VAL A 117 11.56 -3.70 9.93
CA VAL A 117 10.62 -2.95 9.09
C VAL A 117 10.80 -1.44 9.29
N SER A 118 11.04 -0.96 10.50
CA SER A 118 11.33 0.46 10.77
C SER A 118 12.59 0.93 10.04
N VAL A 119 13.64 0.11 10.02
CA VAL A 119 14.88 0.43 9.29
C VAL A 119 14.61 0.46 7.78
N ALA A 120 13.88 -0.53 7.26
CA ALA A 120 13.49 -0.56 5.85
C ALA A 120 12.61 0.64 5.45
N LEU A 121 11.68 1.05 6.32
CA LEU A 121 10.86 2.25 6.14
C LEU A 121 11.69 3.53 6.15
N ALA A 122 12.66 3.63 7.07
CA ALA A 122 13.53 4.80 7.17
C ALA A 122 14.47 4.95 5.96
N SER A 123 14.88 3.84 5.34
CA SER A 123 15.72 3.84 4.13
C SER A 123 14.92 4.00 2.83
N SER A 124 13.60 3.78 2.87
CA SER A 124 12.75 3.94 1.70
C SER A 124 12.59 5.42 1.36
N THR A 125 12.60 5.76 0.07
CA THR A 125 12.41 7.15 -0.40
C THR A 125 11.20 7.28 -1.31
N SER A 126 10.80 6.17 -1.92
CA SER A 126 9.62 6.07 -2.79
C SER A 126 8.58 5.13 -2.20
N THR A 127 7.32 5.33 -2.60
CA THR A 127 6.24 4.35 -2.38
C THR A 127 6.52 3.02 -3.07
N GLU A 128 7.27 3.00 -4.16
CA GLU A 128 7.63 1.79 -4.90
C GLU A 128 8.56 0.87 -4.08
N ASP A 129 9.41 1.46 -3.24
CA ASP A 129 10.35 0.73 -2.38
C ASP A 129 9.63 -0.06 -1.28
N LEU A 130 8.43 0.38 -0.90
CA LEU A 130 7.67 -0.22 0.20
C LEU A 130 7.28 -1.67 -0.08
N ARG A 131 6.94 -2.00 -1.33
CA ARG A 131 6.47 -3.35 -1.66
C ARG A 131 7.53 -4.42 -1.36
N PRO A 132 8.74 -4.37 -1.96
CA PRO A 132 9.76 -5.39 -1.72
C PRO A 132 10.39 -5.33 -0.33
N HIS A 133 10.51 -4.15 0.29
CA HIS A 133 11.29 -4.00 1.53
C HIS A 133 10.45 -3.99 2.81
N VAL A 134 9.15 -3.69 2.71
CA VAL A 134 8.27 -3.56 3.87
C VAL A 134 7.08 -4.52 3.77
N ILE A 135 6.29 -4.43 2.71
CA ILE A 135 5.01 -5.17 2.61
C ILE A 135 5.24 -6.67 2.43
N GLU A 136 6.14 -7.10 1.54
CA GLU A 136 6.44 -8.54 1.35
C GLU A 136 7.08 -9.18 2.58
N PRO A 137 8.12 -8.60 3.21
CA PRO A 137 8.69 -9.14 4.45
C PRO A 137 7.66 -9.20 5.58
N LEU A 138 6.82 -8.18 5.72
CA LEU A 138 5.75 -8.12 6.72
C LEU A 138 4.70 -9.20 6.48
N ARG A 139 4.25 -9.38 5.23
CA ARG A 139 3.34 -10.44 4.82
C ARG A 139 3.91 -11.81 5.16
N ALA A 140 5.17 -12.07 4.80
CA ALA A 140 5.85 -13.33 5.09
C ALA A 140 6.03 -13.58 6.60
N ALA A 141 6.46 -12.55 7.33
CA ALA A 141 6.69 -12.60 8.77
C ALA A 141 5.40 -12.94 9.54
N VAL A 142 4.26 -12.33 9.17
CA VAL A 142 2.97 -12.60 9.81
C VAL A 142 2.29 -13.85 9.23
N GLY A 143 2.65 -14.25 8.00
CA GLY A 143 2.07 -15.42 7.32
C GLY A 143 0.74 -15.12 6.66
N MET A 144 0.56 -13.88 6.19
CA MET A 144 -0.65 -13.46 5.51
C MET A 144 -0.65 -13.92 4.06
N GLU A 145 -1.83 -14.20 3.50
CA GLU A 145 -1.96 -14.57 2.09
C GLU A 145 -1.66 -13.36 1.21
N TRP A 146 -2.26 -12.23 1.55
CA TRP A 146 -2.04 -10.95 0.88
C TRP A 146 -2.04 -9.81 1.91
N LEU A 147 -1.33 -8.74 1.57
CA LEU A 147 -1.23 -7.52 2.36
C LEU A 147 -1.17 -6.32 1.41
N ALA A 148 -2.02 -5.34 1.64
CA ALA A 148 -2.09 -4.12 0.85
C ALA A 148 -1.97 -2.87 1.73
N LEU A 149 -1.31 -1.86 1.21
CA LEU A 149 -1.26 -0.52 1.77
C LEU A 149 -1.96 0.43 0.80
N THR A 150 -2.94 1.18 1.30
CA THR A 150 -3.68 2.18 0.52
C THR A 150 -3.47 3.59 1.11
N ARG A 151 -3.51 4.60 0.24
CA ARG A 151 -3.35 6.02 0.58
C ARG A 151 -4.68 6.76 0.44
N GLY A 152 -4.92 7.71 1.35
CA GLY A 152 -5.91 8.78 1.19
C GLY A 152 -7.29 8.52 1.80
N ALA A 153 -8.11 9.57 1.76
CA ALA A 153 -9.56 9.50 1.89
C ALA A 153 -10.15 9.46 0.47
N ALA A 154 -11.15 8.60 0.24
CA ALA A 154 -11.69 8.22 -1.07
C ALA A 154 -11.56 9.26 -2.22
N PRO A 155 -11.14 8.85 -3.43
CA PRO A 155 -10.80 7.48 -3.84
C PRO A 155 -9.45 7.03 -3.28
N TYR A 156 -9.39 5.83 -2.69
CA TYR A 156 -8.14 5.33 -2.13
C TYR A 156 -7.25 4.80 -3.25
N GLU A 157 -5.97 5.08 -3.15
CA GLU A 157 -4.97 4.64 -4.11
C GLU A 157 -4.18 3.47 -3.50
N VAL A 158 -4.05 2.35 -4.22
CA VAL A 158 -3.21 1.24 -3.77
C VAL A 158 -1.75 1.62 -3.99
N VAL A 159 -1.02 1.79 -2.90
CA VAL A 159 0.38 2.22 -2.91
C VAL A 159 1.31 1.04 -3.09
N ALA A 160 1.02 -0.05 -2.38
CA ALA A 160 1.84 -1.25 -2.39
C ALA A 160 0.99 -2.47 -2.04
N MET A 161 1.24 -3.58 -2.72
CA MET A 161 0.52 -4.83 -2.50
C MET A 161 1.47 -6.02 -2.62
N ALA A 162 1.48 -6.87 -1.59
CA ALA A 162 2.17 -8.14 -1.60
C ALA A 162 1.18 -9.23 -1.99
N THR A 163 1.40 -9.82 -3.17
CA THR A 163 0.52 -10.77 -3.88
C THR A 163 -0.88 -10.23 -4.27
N GLU A 164 -1.39 -10.63 -5.43
CA GLU A 164 -2.74 -10.25 -5.87
C GLU A 164 -3.82 -11.01 -5.06
N PRO A 165 -4.84 -10.31 -4.55
CA PRO A 165 -5.94 -10.94 -3.84
C PRO A 165 -6.76 -11.81 -4.80
N ARG A 166 -6.94 -13.09 -4.46
CA ARG A 166 -7.75 -14.02 -5.27
C ARG A 166 -9.26 -13.84 -5.09
N ALA A 167 -9.72 -13.20 -4.02
CA ALA A 167 -11.09 -12.74 -3.74
C ALA A 167 -11.09 -11.86 -2.45
N ILE A 168 -12.00 -10.87 -2.31
CA ILE A 168 -11.97 -9.86 -1.20
C ILE A 168 -13.36 -9.52 -0.66
N VAL A 169 -13.51 -9.55 0.68
CA VAL A 169 -14.82 -9.60 1.37
C VAL A 169 -14.65 -9.25 2.86
N PRO A 170 -15.69 -9.09 3.70
CA PRO A 170 -16.00 -7.73 4.09
C PRO A 170 -15.93 -7.57 5.63
N ALA A 171 -15.18 -6.58 6.13
CA ALA A 171 -15.22 -6.13 7.53
C ALA A 171 -15.75 -4.68 7.66
N SER A 172 -16.86 -4.51 8.39
CA SER A 172 -17.60 -3.25 8.69
C SER A 172 -18.07 -2.39 7.48
N ARG A 173 -19.37 -2.02 7.44
CA ARG A 173 -20.03 -1.40 6.27
C ARG A 173 -19.37 -0.13 5.69
N GLN A 174 -18.68 0.68 6.48
CA GLN A 174 -18.01 1.91 6.01
C GLN A 174 -16.63 1.65 5.39
N VAL A 175 -15.88 0.70 5.94
CA VAL A 175 -14.57 0.31 5.42
C VAL A 175 -14.73 -0.65 4.23
N GLN A 176 -15.83 -1.41 4.18
CA GLN A 176 -16.21 -2.29 3.08
C GLN A 176 -16.46 -1.55 1.77
N SER A 177 -17.18 -0.42 1.77
CA SER A 177 -17.40 0.35 0.54
C SER A 177 -16.12 0.99 0.02
N ALA A 178 -15.25 1.40 0.93
CA ALA A 178 -13.94 1.96 0.64
C ALA A 178 -13.00 0.92 0.00
N VAL A 179 -12.84 -0.24 0.63
CA VAL A 179 -11.94 -1.30 0.14
C VAL A 179 -12.50 -2.02 -1.10
N ALA A 180 -13.82 -2.21 -1.19
CA ALA A 180 -14.46 -2.83 -2.37
C ALA A 180 -14.41 -1.93 -3.62
N ALA A 181 -14.50 -0.60 -3.46
CA ALA A 181 -14.34 0.35 -4.57
C ALA A 181 -12.89 0.41 -5.08
N VAL A 182 -11.92 0.20 -4.20
CA VAL A 182 -10.48 0.37 -4.50
C VAL A 182 -9.88 -0.85 -5.17
N LEU A 183 -10.37 -2.03 -4.84
CA LEU A 183 -9.82 -3.29 -5.38
C LEU A 183 -10.66 -3.85 -6.53
N GLY A 184 -11.82 -3.27 -6.86
CA GLY A 184 -12.65 -3.66 -8.00
C GLY A 184 -13.23 -5.09 -7.91
N VAL A 185 -13.22 -5.70 -6.72
CA VAL A 185 -13.58 -7.11 -6.51
C VAL A 185 -15.01 -7.23 -5.98
N GLY A 186 -15.79 -8.12 -6.61
CA GLY A 186 -17.16 -8.43 -6.24
C GLY A 186 -17.29 -9.07 -4.84
N ARG A 187 -18.47 -8.87 -4.22
CA ARG A 187 -18.87 -9.37 -2.90
C ARG A 187 -18.85 -10.92 -2.84
N SER A 188 -17.81 -11.60 -2.34
CA SER A 188 -17.92 -13.04 -1.97
C SER A 188 -16.84 -13.61 -1.03
N GLU A 189 -17.17 -13.72 0.27
CA GLU A 189 -16.61 -14.49 1.45
C GLU A 189 -15.08 -14.66 1.76
N VAL A 190 -14.46 -13.71 2.49
CA VAL A 190 -13.06 -13.70 2.99
C VAL A 190 -13.02 -12.68 4.13
N SER A 191 -12.45 -13.00 5.28
CA SER A 191 -12.29 -12.05 6.38
C SER A 191 -11.05 -11.17 6.12
N ALA A 192 -11.19 -9.84 6.19
CA ALA A 192 -10.06 -8.91 6.07
C ALA A 192 -9.99 -7.98 7.28
N ALA A 193 -8.78 -7.71 7.76
CA ALA A 193 -8.55 -6.71 8.79
C ALA A 193 -8.06 -5.41 8.16
N VAL A 194 -8.67 -4.31 8.56
CA VAL A 194 -8.26 -2.97 8.13
C VAL A 194 -7.80 -2.20 9.34
N LEU A 195 -6.59 -1.66 9.28
CA LEU A 195 -6.04 -0.80 10.31
C LEU A 195 -5.77 0.59 9.72
N PRO A 196 -6.35 1.65 10.29
CA PRO A 196 -6.05 3.00 9.88
C PRO A 196 -4.65 3.39 10.37
N CYS A 197 -3.88 4.02 9.49
CA CYS A 197 -2.62 4.67 9.80
C CYS A 197 -2.91 6.14 10.08
N GLU A 198 -3.10 6.46 11.36
CA GLU A 198 -3.46 7.79 11.82
C GLU A 198 -2.23 8.60 12.22
N LEU A 199 -2.24 9.88 11.85
CA LEU A 199 -1.30 10.88 12.33
C LEU A 199 -2.09 12.03 12.94
N GLY A 200 -2.13 12.08 14.28
CA GLY A 200 -3.06 12.97 14.99
C GLY A 200 -4.50 12.52 14.79
N ASP A 201 -5.35 13.41 14.29
CA ASP A 201 -6.79 13.17 14.08
C ASP A 201 -7.14 12.86 12.60
N ARG A 202 -6.13 12.49 11.79
CA ARG A 202 -6.31 12.21 10.35
C ARG A 202 -5.73 10.85 9.99
N ALA A 203 -6.54 10.03 9.33
CA ALA A 203 -6.09 8.80 8.69
C ALA A 203 -5.41 9.13 7.36
N VAL A 204 -4.09 8.87 7.29
CA VAL A 204 -3.26 9.15 6.10
C VAL A 204 -3.27 7.95 5.14
N ALA A 205 -3.29 6.74 5.70
CA ALA A 205 -3.24 5.49 4.95
C ALA A 205 -4.04 4.40 5.65
N TYR A 206 -4.30 3.29 4.97
CA TYR A 206 -4.92 2.10 5.54
C TYR A 206 -4.11 0.86 5.18
N VAL A 207 -3.86 0.02 6.18
CA VAL A 207 -3.28 -1.31 5.97
C VAL A 207 -4.43 -2.31 5.91
N VAL A 208 -4.52 -3.04 4.81
CA VAL A 208 -5.54 -4.07 4.58
C VAL A 208 -4.84 -5.41 4.52
N ALA A 209 -5.21 -6.30 5.44
CA ALA A 209 -4.60 -7.62 5.60
C ALA A 209 -5.64 -8.73 5.47
N SER A 210 -5.27 -9.84 4.83
CA SER A 210 -6.06 -11.07 4.85
C SER A 210 -6.13 -11.66 6.26
N LEU A 211 -7.31 -12.05 6.72
CA LEU A 211 -7.48 -12.93 7.88
C LEU A 211 -7.60 -14.37 7.39
N HIS A 212 -6.97 -15.30 8.09
CA HIS A 212 -7.11 -16.72 7.80
C HIS A 212 -8.44 -17.22 8.40
N GLU A 213 -9.24 -17.99 7.64
CA GLU A 213 -10.56 -18.46 8.09
C GLU A 213 -10.52 -19.28 9.39
N GLU A 214 -9.41 -19.97 9.66
CA GLU A 214 -9.27 -20.81 10.86
C GLU A 214 -8.89 -20.00 12.13
N THR A 215 -8.32 -18.81 11.98
CA THR A 215 -7.98 -17.94 13.12
C THR A 215 -9.02 -16.83 13.21
N LEU A 216 -9.80 -16.85 14.29
CA LEU A 216 -10.91 -15.92 14.60
C LEU A 216 -10.52 -14.43 14.78
N GLY A 217 -9.43 -13.97 14.14
CA GLY A 217 -8.98 -12.59 14.09
C GLY A 217 -7.45 -12.46 14.14
N LEU A 218 -6.97 -11.23 13.96
CA LEU A 218 -5.58 -10.86 14.28
C LEU A 218 -5.29 -11.13 15.75
N GLY A 219 -4.22 -11.88 16.02
CA GLY A 219 -3.74 -12.13 17.37
C GLY A 219 -3.35 -10.83 18.08
N ARG A 220 -3.25 -10.85 19.41
CA ARG A 220 -2.82 -9.66 20.18
C ARG A 220 -1.45 -9.14 19.72
N ALA A 221 -0.51 -10.06 19.45
CA ALA A 221 0.83 -9.73 18.96
C ALA A 221 0.77 -9.02 17.59
N ASP A 222 -0.04 -9.53 16.66
CA ASP A 222 -0.22 -8.92 15.34
C ASP A 222 -0.83 -7.53 15.48
N ARG A 223 -1.86 -7.36 16.31
CA ARG A 223 -2.46 -6.04 16.57
C ARG A 223 -1.44 -5.05 17.13
N THR A 224 -0.59 -5.47 18.08
CA THR A 224 0.46 -4.60 18.62
C THR A 224 1.52 -4.25 17.57
N LEU A 225 1.88 -5.20 16.72
CA LEU A 225 2.83 -4.98 15.63
C LEU A 225 2.25 -4.02 14.59
N PHE A 226 1.02 -4.24 14.12
CA PHE A 226 0.38 -3.35 13.16
C PHE A 226 0.09 -1.98 13.75
N ALA A 227 -0.30 -1.87 15.02
CA ALA A 227 -0.46 -0.56 15.68
C ALA A 227 0.88 0.20 15.78
N GLY A 228 1.96 -0.50 16.11
CA GLY A 228 3.31 0.09 16.13
C GLY A 228 3.77 0.55 14.74
N LEU A 229 3.50 -0.25 13.71
CA LEU A 229 3.82 0.07 12.33
C LEU A 229 2.92 1.14 11.73
N ALA A 230 1.65 1.23 12.14
CA ALA A 230 0.68 2.18 11.60
C ALA A 230 1.15 3.63 11.75
N SER A 231 1.68 3.99 12.92
CA SER A 231 2.22 5.33 13.17
C SER A 231 3.47 5.63 12.31
N GLN A 232 4.33 4.63 12.12
CA GLN A 232 5.54 4.77 11.30
C GLN A 232 5.21 4.88 9.81
N LEU A 233 4.27 4.04 9.33
CA LEU A 233 3.75 4.09 7.98
C LEU A 233 3.04 5.42 7.72
N ALA A 234 2.22 5.93 8.65
CA ALA A 234 1.59 7.24 8.52
C ALA A 234 2.65 8.36 8.36
N SER A 235 3.69 8.33 9.21
CA SER A 235 4.80 9.29 9.16
C SER A 235 5.60 9.21 7.87
N PHE A 236 5.81 7.99 7.36
CA PHE A 236 6.48 7.75 6.07
C PHE A 236 5.64 8.31 4.92
N MET A 237 4.35 7.95 4.85
CA MET A 237 3.46 8.39 3.79
C MET A 237 3.37 9.91 3.72
N LEU A 238 3.22 10.57 4.87
CA LEU A 238 3.25 12.04 4.94
C LEU A 238 4.55 12.61 4.38
N ARG A 239 5.70 12.00 4.71
CA ARG A 239 7.00 12.47 4.24
C ARG A 239 7.13 12.34 2.73
N VAL A 240 6.69 11.23 2.15
CA VAL A 240 6.71 11.02 0.70
C VAL A 240 5.78 11.99 0.00
N ASP A 241 4.58 12.23 0.54
CA ASP A 241 3.63 13.20 -0.03
C ASP A 241 4.20 14.62 0.01
N LEU A 242 4.81 15.02 1.12
CA LEU A 242 5.48 16.32 1.25
C LEU A 242 6.63 16.46 0.25
N TRP A 243 7.43 15.41 0.06
CA TRP A 243 8.50 15.43 -0.95
C TRP A 243 7.97 15.52 -2.38
N ALA A 244 6.88 14.81 -2.69
CA ALA A 244 6.24 14.88 -4.00
C ALA A 244 5.69 16.29 -4.27
N GLN A 245 5.04 16.91 -3.28
CA GLN A 245 4.56 18.30 -3.37
C GLN A 245 5.71 19.30 -3.51
N LEU A 246 6.79 19.12 -2.75
CA LEU A 246 7.94 20.01 -2.85
C LEU A 246 8.61 19.91 -4.22
N ARG A 247 8.72 18.69 -4.76
CA ARG A 247 9.27 18.46 -6.10
C ARG A 247 8.39 19.09 -7.19
N SER A 248 7.07 18.96 -7.11
CA SER A 248 6.17 19.60 -8.09
C SER A 248 6.27 21.12 -8.02
N ARG A 249 6.33 21.71 -6.82
CA ARG A 249 6.53 23.15 -6.64
C ARG A 249 7.86 23.65 -7.20
N LEU A 250 8.94 22.87 -7.06
CA LEU A 250 10.22 23.23 -7.65
C LEU A 250 10.18 23.22 -9.18
N VAL A 251 9.47 22.26 -9.79
CA VAL A 251 9.27 22.23 -11.26
C VAL A 251 8.46 23.44 -11.73
N GLU A 252 7.37 23.77 -11.02
CA GLU A 252 6.58 24.98 -11.32
C GLU A 252 7.44 26.25 -11.23
N LEU A 253 8.30 26.37 -10.20
CA LEU A 253 9.19 27.51 -10.05
C LEU A 253 10.23 27.59 -11.18
N ASP A 254 10.83 26.48 -11.59
CA ASP A 254 11.77 26.44 -12.71
C ASP A 254 11.10 26.86 -14.02
N ASP A 255 9.87 26.40 -14.28
CA ASP A 255 9.09 26.81 -15.43
C ASP A 255 8.76 28.32 -15.41
N THR A 256 8.44 28.89 -14.25
CA THR A 256 8.21 30.33 -14.13
C THR A 256 9.48 31.14 -14.37
N ALA A 257 10.63 30.67 -13.88
CA ALA A 257 11.92 31.32 -14.10
C ALA A 257 12.30 31.32 -15.59
N ARG A 258 12.06 30.21 -16.30
CA ARG A 258 12.26 30.11 -17.75
C ARG A 258 11.38 31.10 -18.51
N ARG A 259 10.09 31.17 -18.20
CA ARG A 259 9.15 32.12 -18.82
C ARG A 259 9.57 33.58 -18.62
N LEU A 260 10.07 33.92 -17.42
CA LEU A 260 10.61 35.25 -17.15
C LEU A 260 11.85 35.54 -18.00
N SER A 261 12.78 34.59 -18.10
CA SER A 261 13.96 34.70 -18.96
C SER A 261 13.58 34.92 -20.43
N ASP A 262 12.65 34.14 -20.95
CA ASP A 262 12.17 34.26 -22.34
C ASP A 262 11.52 35.63 -22.59
N SER A 263 10.72 36.11 -21.64
CA SER A 263 10.12 37.44 -21.74
C SER A 263 11.16 38.56 -21.75
N GLN A 264 12.24 38.43 -20.98
CA GLN A 264 13.34 39.41 -20.96
C GLN A 264 14.13 39.40 -22.28
N HIS A 265 14.37 38.23 -22.86
CA HIS A 265 14.99 38.12 -24.18
C HIS A 265 14.14 38.77 -25.26
N LEU A 266 12.83 38.48 -25.28
CA LEU A 266 11.90 39.09 -26.23
C LEU A 266 11.83 40.61 -26.09
N LEU A 267 11.79 41.13 -24.86
CA LEU A 267 11.81 42.58 -24.62
C LEU A 267 13.12 43.22 -25.09
N ARG A 268 14.26 42.53 -24.88
CA ARG A 268 15.57 43.00 -25.35
C ARG A 268 15.62 43.05 -26.88
N ASP A 269 15.09 42.04 -27.55
CA ASP A 269 15.04 41.96 -29.01
C ASP A 269 14.12 43.05 -29.59
N LEU A 270 12.93 43.24 -29.01
CA LEU A 270 12.02 44.32 -29.40
C LEU A 270 12.65 45.71 -29.20
N TYR A 271 13.35 45.91 -28.08
CA TYR A 271 14.06 47.17 -27.82
C TYR A 271 15.16 47.41 -28.86
N GLN A 272 15.92 46.38 -29.23
CA GLN A 272 16.93 46.48 -30.29
C GLN A 272 16.31 46.79 -31.65
N GLN A 273 15.18 46.16 -32.00
CA GLN A 273 14.46 46.43 -33.25
C GLN A 273 13.96 47.88 -33.31
N VAL A 274 13.34 48.37 -32.23
CA VAL A 274 12.85 49.76 -32.16
C VAL A 274 14.03 50.74 -32.29
N ASN A 275 15.13 50.50 -31.60
CA ASN A 275 16.32 51.36 -31.73
C ASN A 275 16.89 51.35 -33.14
N ALA A 276 16.99 50.19 -33.79
CA ALA A 276 17.44 50.11 -35.18
C ALA A 276 16.54 50.91 -36.12
N MET A 277 15.22 50.79 -35.97
CA MET A 277 14.24 51.57 -36.74
C MET A 277 14.38 53.08 -36.50
N LEU A 278 14.57 53.50 -35.24
CA LEU A 278 14.77 54.91 -34.88
C LEU A 278 16.09 55.46 -35.45
N GLU A 279 17.16 54.67 -35.45
CA GLU A 279 18.46 55.04 -36.02
C GLU A 279 18.35 55.21 -37.54
N ASP A 280 17.62 54.33 -38.22
CA ASP A 280 17.39 54.41 -39.66
C ASP A 280 16.50 55.60 -40.03
N GLU A 281 15.46 55.88 -39.24
CA GLU A 281 14.62 57.06 -39.44
C GLU A 281 15.41 58.35 -39.17
N ARG A 282 16.26 58.37 -38.14
CA ARG A 282 17.18 59.48 -37.87
C ARG A 282 18.14 59.70 -39.04
N ARG A 283 18.70 58.64 -39.63
CA ARG A 283 19.57 58.71 -40.82
C ARG A 283 18.81 59.24 -42.04
N ARG A 284 17.56 58.82 -42.23
CA ARG A 284 16.70 59.30 -43.30
C ARG A 284 16.38 60.79 -43.15
N ILE A 285 15.91 61.21 -41.97
CA ILE A 285 15.62 62.62 -41.65
C ILE A 285 16.89 63.46 -41.86
N SER A 286 18.04 63.02 -41.35
CA SER A 286 19.31 63.72 -41.55
C SER A 286 19.63 63.92 -43.03
N ARG A 287 19.44 62.87 -43.85
CA ARG A 287 19.65 62.95 -45.31
C ARG A 287 18.70 63.94 -45.97
N ASP A 288 17.40 63.83 -45.71
CA ASP A 288 16.38 64.72 -46.28
C ASP A 288 16.65 66.19 -45.90
N LEU A 289 17.01 66.42 -44.64
CA LEU A 289 17.26 67.75 -44.08
C LEU A 289 18.56 68.38 -44.61
N HIS A 290 19.54 67.60 -45.05
CA HIS A 290 20.76 68.11 -45.70
C HIS A 290 20.59 68.27 -47.22
N ASP A 291 19.91 67.36 -47.90
CA ASP A 291 19.80 67.38 -49.37
C ASP A 291 18.74 68.37 -49.88
N GLU A 292 17.62 68.52 -49.18
CA GLU A 292 16.54 69.43 -49.59
C GLU A 292 16.97 70.92 -49.60
N PRO A 293 17.66 71.47 -48.58
CA PRO A 293 18.14 72.85 -48.65
C PRO A 293 19.27 73.01 -49.69
N LEU A 294 20.11 72.00 -49.91
CA LEU A 294 21.11 72.03 -50.99
C LEU A 294 20.45 72.11 -52.36
N GLN A 295 19.41 71.31 -52.62
CA GLN A 295 18.64 71.39 -53.86
C GLN A 295 17.96 72.76 -54.02
N LYS A 296 17.34 73.29 -52.96
CA LYS A 296 16.70 74.61 -52.99
C LYS A 296 17.72 75.72 -53.26
N LEU A 297 18.91 75.67 -52.65
CA LEU A 297 19.99 76.62 -52.91
C LEU A 297 20.54 76.55 -54.33
N VAL A 298 20.67 75.35 -54.90
CA VAL A 298 21.07 75.15 -56.31
C VAL A 298 20.02 75.72 -57.26
N LEU A 299 18.74 75.48 -57.01
CA LEU A 299 17.63 76.05 -57.79
C LEU A 299 17.60 77.58 -57.69
N LEU A 300 17.78 78.15 -56.50
CA LEU A 300 17.90 79.61 -56.29
C LEU A 300 19.08 80.19 -57.07
N ARG A 301 20.26 79.55 -57.01
CA ARG A 301 21.44 79.96 -57.78
C ARG A 301 21.16 79.94 -59.28
N ARG A 302 20.45 78.92 -59.78
CA ARG A 302 20.07 78.81 -61.19
C ARG A 302 19.08 79.91 -61.60
N ALA A 303 18.07 80.20 -60.77
CA ALA A 303 17.07 81.24 -61.02
C ALA A 303 17.66 82.67 -60.98
N LEU A 304 18.60 82.92 -60.07
CA LEU A 304 19.36 84.18 -60.01
C LEU A 304 20.29 84.32 -61.22
N GLY A 305 20.96 83.23 -61.62
CA GLY A 305 21.80 83.20 -62.82
C GLY A 305 21.01 83.49 -64.10
N SER A 306 19.82 82.91 -64.25
CA SER A 306 18.95 83.17 -65.41
C SER A 306 18.32 84.57 -65.42
N SER A 307 18.11 85.18 -64.24
CA SER A 307 17.60 86.55 -64.13
C SER A 307 18.69 87.60 -64.38
N ALA A 308 19.95 87.28 -64.06
CA ALA A 308 21.11 88.11 -64.41
C ALA A 308 21.42 88.06 -65.91
N SER A 309 21.05 86.99 -66.62
CA SER A 309 21.06 86.91 -68.08
C SER A 309 19.70 87.29 -68.68
N GLY A 310 19.17 88.46 -68.30
CA GLY A 310 18.08 89.09 -69.03
C GLY A 310 18.49 89.37 -70.48
N PRO A 311 17.58 89.22 -71.46
CA PRO A 311 17.93 89.40 -72.87
C PRO A 311 18.34 90.85 -73.10
N CYS A 312 19.60 91.05 -73.52
CA CYS A 312 20.02 92.25 -74.22
C CYS A 312 19.25 92.27 -75.56
N ARG A 313 18.00 92.75 -75.48
CA ARG A 313 17.05 92.87 -76.58
C ARG A 313 17.47 94.12 -77.34
N SER A 314 18.20 93.89 -78.44
CA SER A 314 18.09 94.62 -79.71
C SER A 314 17.51 96.03 -79.63
N GLN A 315 18.37 97.03 -79.48
CA GLN A 315 18.17 98.36 -80.06
C GLN A 315 19.50 98.73 -80.73
N ASP A 316 19.53 98.57 -82.06
CA ASP A 316 20.18 99.47 -82.99
C ASP A 316 19.86 98.99 -84.41
N ALA A 317 18.62 99.30 -84.79
CA ALA A 317 18.24 99.56 -86.17
C ALA A 317 17.63 100.97 -86.15
N LEU A 318 18.42 101.98 -86.53
CA LEU A 318 18.03 103.16 -87.32
C LEU A 318 19.17 104.19 -87.35
N LEU A 319 19.60 104.46 -88.60
CA LEU A 319 20.53 105.49 -89.10
C LEU A 319 22.03 105.15 -89.08
#